data_AF-A0A2G0Q4G9-F1
#
_entry.id   AF-A0A2G0Q4G9-F1
#
_cell.length_a   1.000
_cell.length_b   1.000
_cell.length_c   1.000
_cell.angle_alpha   90.00
_cell.angle_beta   90.00
_cell.angle_gamma   90.00
#
_symmetry.space_group_name_H-M   'P 1'
#
loop_
_entity.id
_entity.type
_entity.pdbx_description
1 polymer ?
#
loop_
_entity_poly.entity_id
_entity_poly.type
_entity_poly.pdbx_seq_one_letter_code
_entity_poly.pdbx_strand_id
1 'polypeptide(L)' 'MNNSIQKIGVIGLGAMGMGIAQSLIRAGIPTYSFDLKLNSFKNSSW' A
#
# COMPACT_ATOMS: atom_id res chain seq x y z
N MET A 1 -20.38 -10.49 -13.05
CA MET A 1 -20.30 -9.47 -11.97
C MET A 1 -19.17 -8.51 -12.31
N ASN A 2 -19.47 -7.29 -12.76
CA ASN A 2 -18.47 -6.26 -13.03
C ASN A 2 -18.18 -5.51 -11.73
N ASN A 3 -17.34 -6.09 -10.88
CA ASN A 3 -16.86 -5.42 -9.68
C ASN A 3 -15.65 -4.56 -10.08
N SER A 4 -15.92 -3.45 -10.78
CA SER A 4 -14.88 -2.49 -11.15
C SER A 4 -14.23 -1.98 -9.87
N ILE A 5 -12.99 -2.38 -9.63
CA ILE A 5 -12.21 -1.90 -8.48
C ILE A 5 -11.84 -0.46 -8.81
N GLN A 6 -12.59 0.49 -8.25
CA GLN A 6 -12.45 1.88 -8.68
C GLN A 6 -11.27 2.58 -8.01
N LYS A 7 -11.04 2.35 -6.71
CA LYS A 7 -10.00 3.02 -5.91
C LYS A 7 -9.64 2.15 -4.71
N ILE A 8 -8.37 1.80 -4.55
CA ILE A 8 -7.88 1.06 -3.36
C ILE A 8 -7.11 2.00 -2.45
N GLY A 9 -7.38 1.94 -1.14
CA GLY A 9 -6.65 2.68 -0.11
C GLY A 9 -5.90 1.71 0.80
N VAL A 10 -4.60 1.94 1.01
CA VAL A 10 -3.76 1.21 1.97
C VAL A 10 -3.46 2.15 3.14
N ILE A 11 -3.86 1.77 4.35
CA ILE A 11 -3.60 2.55 5.56
C ILE A 11 -2.57 1.79 6.41
N GLY A 12 -1.45 2.45 6.71
CA GLY A 12 -0.31 1.86 7.41
C GLY A 12 0.72 1.30 6.44
N LEU A 13 1.79 2.05 6.18
CA LEU A 13 2.89 1.65 5.27
C LEU A 13 4.01 0.91 6.01
N GLY A 14 3.62 -0.05 6.85
CA GLY A 14 4.55 -1.03 7.42
C GLY A 14 5.01 -2.08 6.39
N ALA A 15 5.69 -3.14 6.84
CA ALA A 15 6.26 -4.14 5.92
C ALA A 15 5.18 -4.83 5.08
N MET A 16 4.04 -5.13 5.71
CA MET A 16 2.87 -5.68 5.01
C MET A 16 2.18 -4.65 4.11
N GLY A 17 1.99 -3.42 4.59
CA GLY A 17 1.30 -2.37 3.83
C GLY A 17 2.05 -1.95 2.57
N MET A 18 3.38 -1.84 2.65
CA MET A 18 4.24 -1.59 1.49
C MET A 18 4.17 -2.73 0.48
N GLY A 19 4.21 -3.99 0.93
CA GLY A 19 4.08 -5.15 0.04
C GLY A 19 2.73 -5.17 -0.69
N ILE A 20 1.65 -4.84 0.00
CA ILE A 20 0.31 -4.72 -0.58
C ILE A 20 0.26 -3.57 -1.60
N ALA A 21 0.73 -2.38 -1.24
CA ALA A 21 0.75 -1.23 -2.14
C ALA A 21 1.61 -1.50 -3.39
N GLN A 22 2.78 -2.12 -3.23
CA GLN A 22 3.65 -2.50 -4.35
C GLN A 22 2.99 -3.53 -5.26
N SER A 23 2.31 -4.53 -4.70
CA SER A 23 1.59 -5.54 -5.50
C SER A 23 0.49 -4.89 -6.35
N LEU A 24 -0.28 -3.97 -5.75
CA LEU A 24 -1.37 -3.27 -6.45
C LEU A 24 -0.85 -2.32 -7.54
N ILE A 25 0.25 -1.60 -7.27
CA ILE A 25 0.90 -0.74 -8.27
C ILE A 25 1.46 -1.59 -9.42
N ARG A 26 2.08 -2.74 -9.13
CA ARG A 26 2.58 -3.69 -10.15
C ARG A 26 1.47 -4.27 -11.02
N ALA A 27 0.28 -4.44 -10.45
CA ALA A 27 -0.91 -4.87 -11.18
C ALA A 27 -1.56 -3.73 -12.00
N GLY A 28 -1.01 -2.51 -11.97
CA GLY A 28 -1.55 -1.35 -12.67
C GLY A 28 -2.81 -0.77 -12.01
N ILE A 29 -3.07 -1.10 -10.75
CA ILE A 29 -4.27 -0.67 -10.04
C ILE A 29 -3.98 0.65 -9.29
N PRO A 30 -4.75 1.72 -9.56
CA PRO A 30 -4.59 2.99 -8.84
C PRO A 30 -4.82 2.81 -7.35
N THR A 31 -3.77 3.09 -6.56
CA THR A 31 -3.75 2.83 -5.12
C THR A 31 -3.33 4.09 -4.37
N TYR A 32 -4.10 4.48 -3.36
CA TYR A 32 -3.77 5.54 -2.42
C TYR A 32 -3.16 4.92 -1.17
N SER A 33 -2.14 5.55 -0.61
CA SER A 33 -1.51 5.07 0.61
C SER A 33 -1.45 6.18 1.63
N PHE A 34 -1.91 5.89 2.85
CA PHE A 34 -1.88 6.82 3.97
C PHE A 34 -1.13 6.19 5.12
N ASP A 35 -0.19 6.93 5.69
CA ASP A 35 0.55 6.51 6.87
C ASP A 35 0.64 7.68 7.85
N LEU A 36 0.38 7.41 9.12
CA LEU A 36 0.30 8.45 10.15
C LEU A 36 1.69 8.97 10.57
N LYS A 37 2.79 8.28 10.20
CA LYS A 37 4.16 8.71 10.49
C LYS A 37 5.17 7.98 9.59
N LEU A 38 5.65 8.67 8.55
CA LEU A 38 6.72 8.20 7.63
C LEU A 38 8.00 7.70 8.35
N ASN A 39 8.17 8.04 9.63
CA ASN A 39 9.38 7.78 10.40
C ASN A 39 9.45 6.37 11.05
N SER A 40 8.44 5.51 10.89
CA SER A 40 8.45 4.17 11.50
C SER A 40 9.23 3.12 10.68
N PHE A 41 9.65 3.44 9.45
CA PHE A 41 10.33 2.50 8.54
C PHE A 41 11.85 2.73 8.42
N LYS A 42 12.51 3.16 9.51
CA LYS A 42 13.96 3.40 9.53
C LYS A 42 14.80 2.35 10.24
N ASN A 43 14.21 1.28 10.80
CA ASN A 43 15.01 0.36 11.63
C ASN A 43 14.52 -1.10 11.66
N SER A 44 14.25 -1.71 10.51
CA SER A 44 14.13 -3.17 10.43
C SER A 44 14.87 -3.69 9.22
N SER A 45 16.05 -4.26 9.47
CA SER A 45 16.91 -4.95 8.53
C SER A 45 16.21 -6.16 7.92
N TRP A 46 15.51 -5.98 6.80
CA TRP A 46 15.11 -7.03 5.86
C TRP A 46 15.06 -6.46 4.45
#